data_AF-A0A391NZX0-F1
#
_entry.id   AF-A0A391NZX0-F1
#
_cell.length_a   1.000
_cell.length_b   1.000
_cell.length_c   1.000
_cell.angle_alpha   90.00
_cell.angle_beta   90.00
_cell.angle_gamma   90.00
#
_symmetry.space_group_name_H-M   'P 1'
#
loop_
_entity.id
_entity.type
_entity.pdbx_description
1 polymer ?
#
loop_
_entity_poly.entity_id
_entity_poly.type
_entity_poly.pdbx_seq_one_letter_code
_entity_poly.pdbx_strand_id
1 'polypeptide(L)'
;MFYGENALFDFRTKKYLARIVTSPNQLIEKIQIFDAGKDDRIMELVKLLVTDSLHENNPDKEFDELRFAVDDDGTNILIIINKGEITGAVDIDNMYEFASSHCTDFKDIRDDEDIVINREWILNKLAEAENE
;
A
#
# COMPACT_ATOMS: atom_id res chain seq x y z
N MET A 1 -3.11 -32.35 26.56
CA MET A 1 -1.68 -32.03 26.66
C MET A 1 -1.09 -32.22 25.27
N PHE A 2 -1.09 -31.18 24.45
CA PHE A 2 -0.40 -31.20 23.16
C PHE A 2 0.97 -30.60 23.39
N TYR A 3 1.98 -31.47 23.48
CA TYR A 3 3.38 -31.06 23.36
C TYR A 3 3.74 -31.17 21.88
N GLY A 4 3.68 -30.05 21.19
CA GLY A 4 4.39 -29.81 19.94
C GLY A 4 4.95 -28.42 20.07
N GLU A 5 6.22 -28.22 19.72
CA GLU A 5 6.81 -26.90 19.58
C GLU A 5 5.82 -25.98 18.87
N ASN A 6 5.66 -24.75 19.34
CA ASN A 6 4.84 -23.73 18.67
C ASN A 6 5.51 -23.33 17.34
N ALA A 7 5.59 -24.27 16.39
CA ALA A 7 5.65 -23.95 14.99
C ALA A 7 4.32 -23.28 14.69
N LEU A 8 4.27 -21.96 14.85
CA LEU A 8 3.35 -21.09 14.12
C LEU A 8 3.18 -21.73 12.75
N PHE A 9 1.97 -22.19 12.48
CA PHE A 9 1.62 -22.94 11.28
C PHE A 9 2.20 -22.18 10.08
N ASP A 10 3.26 -22.71 9.46
CA ASP A 10 3.99 -21.98 8.43
C ASP A 10 3.18 -22.01 7.14
N PHE A 11 2.20 -21.10 7.06
CA PHE A 11 1.40 -20.89 5.86
C PHE A 11 2.25 -20.32 4.70
N ARG A 12 3.52 -19.96 4.95
CA ARG A 12 4.49 -19.49 3.94
C ARG A 12 4.99 -20.66 3.09
N THR A 13 4.06 -21.25 2.35
CA THR A 13 4.45 -22.07 1.20
C THR A 13 4.94 -21.12 0.11
N LYS A 14 5.98 -21.50 -0.65
CA LYS A 14 6.47 -20.76 -1.84
C LYS A 14 5.39 -20.42 -2.89
N LYS A 15 4.16 -20.91 -2.72
CA LYS A 15 3.03 -20.67 -3.61
C LYS A 15 2.35 -19.33 -3.38
N TYR A 16 2.39 -18.77 -2.16
CA TYR A 16 1.66 -17.55 -1.83
C TYR A 16 2.59 -16.37 -1.65
N LEU A 17 2.18 -15.23 -2.20
CA LEU A 17 2.80 -13.93 -1.92
C LEU A 17 2.17 -13.38 -0.64
N ALA A 18 2.88 -13.49 0.48
CA ALA A 18 2.38 -13.07 1.79
C ALA A 18 2.74 -11.62 2.12
N ARG A 19 1.96 -11.01 3.01
CA ARG A 19 2.19 -9.68 3.59
C ARG A 19 1.92 -9.76 5.09
N ILE A 20 2.78 -9.12 5.87
CA ILE A 20 2.46 -8.82 7.27
C ILE A 20 1.60 -7.55 7.29
N VAL A 21 0.53 -7.61 8.08
CA VAL A 21 -0.34 -6.48 8.40
C VAL A 21 -0.27 -6.23 9.89
N THR A 22 -0.21 -4.96 10.28
CA THR A 22 -0.08 -4.52 11.67
C THR A 22 -1.39 -3.99 12.25
N SER A 23 -2.43 -3.87 11.42
CA SER A 23 -3.78 -3.48 11.86
C SER A 23 -4.89 -4.13 11.01
N PRO A 24 -6.12 -4.25 11.54
CA PRO A 24 -7.27 -4.69 10.76
C PRO A 24 -7.55 -3.78 9.55
N ASN A 25 -7.34 -2.47 9.68
CA ASN A 25 -7.55 -1.51 8.59
C ASN A 25 -6.58 -1.76 7.44
N GLN A 26 -5.31 -2.03 7.76
CA GLN A 26 -4.31 -2.37 6.74
C GLN A 26 -4.66 -3.69 6.02
N LEU A 27 -5.22 -4.66 6.75
CA LEU A 27 -5.70 -5.90 6.12
C LEU A 27 -6.84 -5.65 5.14
N ILE A 28 -7.85 -4.88 5.55
CA ILE A 28 -9.00 -4.53 4.70
C ILE A 28 -8.51 -3.82 3.43
N GLU A 29 -7.65 -2.82 3.59
CA GLU A 29 -7.10 -2.08 2.44
C GLU A 29 -6.32 -3.00 1.49
N LYS A 30 -5.48 -3.92 2.01
CA LYS A 30 -4.77 -4.88 1.17
C LYS A 30 -5.70 -5.82 0.39
N ILE A 31 -6.81 -6.23 1.00
CA ILE A 31 -7.83 -7.03 0.30
C ILE A 31 -8.48 -6.19 -0.81
N GLN A 32 -8.85 -4.94 -0.55
CA GLN A 32 -9.45 -4.06 -1.56
C GLN A 32 -8.50 -3.82 -2.75
N ILE A 33 -7.22 -3.56 -2.48
CA ILE A 33 -6.19 -3.40 -3.52
C ILE A 33 -6.10 -4.68 -4.36
N PHE A 34 -6.07 -5.85 -3.71
CA PHE A 34 -5.99 -7.14 -4.39
C PHE A 34 -7.24 -7.43 -5.24
N ASP A 35 -8.43 -7.20 -4.70
CA ASP A 35 -9.70 -7.38 -5.41
C ASP A 35 -9.83 -6.44 -6.62
N ALA A 36 -9.24 -5.24 -6.55
CA ALA A 36 -9.11 -4.30 -7.66
C ALA A 36 -8.02 -4.70 -8.69
N GLY A 37 -7.29 -5.78 -8.46
CA GLY A 37 -6.20 -6.25 -9.33
C GLY A 37 -4.98 -5.32 -9.35
N LYS A 38 -4.80 -4.51 -8.30
CA LYS A 38 -3.70 -3.55 -8.16
C LYS A 38 -2.57 -4.15 -7.32
N ASP A 39 -1.37 -3.59 -7.46
CA ASP A 39 -0.20 -3.97 -6.68
C ASP A 39 -0.07 -3.09 -5.45
N ASP A 40 -0.01 -3.68 -4.26
CA ASP A 40 0.08 -2.95 -3.00
C ASP A 40 1.38 -2.14 -2.87
N ARG A 41 2.45 -2.58 -3.55
CA ARG A 41 3.73 -1.85 -3.61
C ARG A 41 3.62 -0.57 -4.41
N ILE A 42 2.93 -0.63 -5.55
CA ILE A 42 2.65 0.54 -6.39
C ILE A 42 1.69 1.48 -5.67
N MET A 43 0.70 0.94 -4.95
CA MET A 43 -0.24 1.76 -4.20
C MET A 43 0.44 2.63 -3.14
N GLU A 44 1.45 2.10 -2.42
CA GLU A 44 2.22 2.92 -1.47
C GLU A 44 3.01 4.05 -2.15
N LEU A 45 3.51 3.83 -3.37
CA LEU A 45 4.10 4.91 -4.18
C LEU A 45 3.05 5.95 -4.61
N VAL A 46 1.87 5.51 -5.05
CA VAL A 46 0.77 6.41 -5.41
C VAL A 46 0.35 7.28 -4.24
N LYS A 47 0.28 6.73 -3.02
CA LYS A 47 0.02 7.51 -1.80
C LYS A 47 1.07 8.59 -1.55
N LEU A 48 2.35 8.32 -1.84
CA LEU A 48 3.41 9.34 -1.76
C LEU A 48 3.20 10.44 -2.81
N LEU A 49 2.93 10.08 -4.06
CA LEU A 49 2.67 11.06 -5.13
C LEU A 49 1.45 11.93 -4.84
N VAL A 50 0.37 11.35 -4.31
CA VAL A 50 -0.82 12.11 -3.87
C VAL A 50 -0.50 13.00 -2.69
N THR A 51 0.31 12.53 -1.73
CA THR A 51 0.76 13.36 -0.60
C THR A 51 1.50 14.60 -1.10
N ASP A 52 2.46 14.44 -2.01
CA ASP A 52 3.22 15.55 -2.57
C ASP A 52 2.32 16.52 -3.35
N SER A 53 1.44 16.01 -4.21
CA SER A 53 0.45 16.81 -4.94
C SER A 53 -0.49 17.59 -4.01
N LEU A 54 -0.95 16.98 -2.91
CA LEU A 54 -1.78 17.67 -1.92
C LEU A 54 -0.99 18.79 -1.23
N HIS A 55 0.28 18.54 -0.91
CA HIS A 55 1.15 19.54 -0.27
C HIS A 55 1.42 20.75 -1.18
N GLU A 56 1.65 20.52 -2.47
CA GLU A 56 1.89 21.57 -3.46
C GLU A 56 0.64 22.39 -3.78
N ASN A 57 -0.50 21.72 -3.97
CA ASN A 57 -1.72 22.36 -4.46
C ASN A 57 -2.64 22.85 -3.34
N ASN A 58 -2.56 22.24 -2.15
CA ASN A 58 -3.40 22.55 -0.99
C ASN A 58 -2.58 22.50 0.32
N PRO A 59 -1.58 23.37 0.51
CA PRO A 59 -0.65 23.31 1.65
C PRO A 59 -1.33 23.40 3.02
N ASP A 60 -2.50 24.03 3.10
CA ASP A 60 -3.29 24.14 4.34
C ASP A 60 -4.14 22.89 4.64
N LYS A 61 -4.19 21.92 3.71
CA LYS A 61 -5.00 20.70 3.87
C LYS A 61 -4.26 19.72 4.77
N GLU A 62 -4.71 19.63 6.02
CA GLU A 62 -4.27 18.60 6.95
C GLU A 62 -4.99 17.27 6.69
N PHE A 63 -4.26 16.16 6.84
CA PHE A 63 -4.79 14.80 6.85
C PHE A 63 -3.89 13.89 7.68
N ASP A 64 -4.47 12.82 8.24
CA ASP A 64 -3.77 11.81 9.03
C ASP A 64 -3.40 10.59 8.17
N GLU A 65 -4.28 10.19 7.25
CA GLU A 65 -4.15 8.95 6.47
C GLU A 65 -4.75 9.12 5.06
N LEU A 66 -4.09 8.49 4.07
CA LEU A 66 -4.67 8.21 2.75
C LEU A 66 -4.97 6.71 2.67
N ARG A 67 -6.19 6.35 2.31
CA ARG A 67 -6.60 4.95 2.16
C ARG A 67 -7.20 4.67 0.80
N PHE A 68 -6.83 3.54 0.21
CA PHE A 68 -7.43 3.04 -1.02
C PHE A 68 -8.89 2.63 -0.81
N ALA A 69 -9.73 3.01 -1.76
CA ALA A 69 -11.10 2.57 -1.86
C ALA A 69 -11.52 2.52 -3.34
N VAL A 70 -12.63 1.85 -3.60
CA VAL A 70 -13.33 1.88 -4.88
C VAL A 70 -14.66 2.56 -4.63
N ASP A 71 -15.00 3.58 -5.42
CA ASP A 71 -16.28 4.28 -5.28
C ASP A 71 -17.45 3.50 -5.91
N ASP A 72 -18.65 4.06 -5.81
CA ASP A 72 -19.88 3.42 -6.29
C ASP A 72 -19.89 3.19 -7.82
N ASP A 73 -19.10 3.96 -8.57
CA ASP A 73 -18.97 3.84 -10.03
C ASP A 73 -17.84 2.88 -10.44
N GLY A 74 -17.11 2.32 -9.48
CA GLY A 74 -15.98 1.43 -9.71
C GLY A 74 -14.65 2.15 -9.93
N THR A 75 -14.59 3.45 -9.69
CA THR A 75 -13.36 4.26 -9.83
C THR A 75 -12.43 4.00 -8.65
N ASN A 76 -11.15 3.83 -8.95
CA ASN A 76 -10.11 3.68 -7.94
C ASN A 76 -9.78 5.04 -7.34
N ILE A 77 -9.96 5.19 -6.03
CA ILE A 77 -9.74 6.45 -5.32
C ILE A 77 -8.84 6.27 -4.09
N LEU A 78 -8.18 7.36 -3.69
CA LEU A 78 -7.64 7.51 -2.35
C LEU A 78 -8.56 8.43 -1.54
N ILE A 79 -9.14 7.91 -0.46
CA ILE A 79 -9.88 8.72 0.51
C ILE A 79 -8.91 9.42 1.47
N ILE A 80 -9.17 10.69 1.74
CA ILE A 80 -8.38 11.53 2.63
C ILE A 80 -9.04 11.54 4.00
N ILE A 81 -8.37 11.01 5.00
CA ILE A 81 -8.89 10.88 6.37
C ILE A 81 -8.19 11.91 7.27
N ASN A 82 -8.96 12.68 8.03
CA ASN A 82 -8.46 13.57 9.07
C ASN A 82 -9.35 13.42 10.32
N LYS A 83 -8.74 13.17 11.48
CA LYS A 83 -9.40 12.93 12.77
C LYS A 83 -10.47 11.84 12.71
N GLY A 84 -10.23 10.81 11.89
CA GLY A 84 -11.14 9.69 11.68
C GLY A 84 -12.31 9.96 10.73
N GLU A 85 -12.41 11.16 10.15
CA GLU A 85 -13.44 11.52 9.19
C GLU A 85 -12.89 11.56 7.76
N ILE A 86 -13.70 11.14 6.79
CA ILE A 86 -13.38 11.28 5.36
C ILE A 86 -13.62 12.74 4.98
N THR A 87 -12.56 13.44 4.57
CA THR A 87 -12.58 14.87 4.23
C THR A 87 -12.38 15.15 2.75
N GLY A 88 -12.27 14.12 1.93
CA GLY A 88 -12.09 14.21 0.49
C GLY A 88 -11.72 12.87 -0.13
N ALA A 89 -11.64 12.86 -1.46
CA ALA A 89 -11.18 11.74 -2.25
C ALA A 89 -10.42 12.25 -3.48
N VAL A 90 -9.49 11.45 -3.98
CA VAL A 90 -8.68 11.72 -5.17
C VAL A 90 -8.80 10.54 -6.11
N ASP A 91 -9.18 10.77 -7.37
CA ASP A 91 -9.06 9.78 -8.45
C ASP A 91 -7.57 9.50 -8.70
N ILE A 92 -7.22 8.22 -8.66
CA ILE A 92 -5.83 7.79 -8.77
C ILE A 92 -5.50 6.99 -10.01
N ASP A 93 -6.43 6.75 -10.94
CA ASP A 93 -6.15 5.83 -12.06
C ASP A 93 -4.97 6.32 -12.92
N ASN A 94 -4.94 7.61 -13.25
CA ASN A 94 -3.82 8.22 -13.97
C ASN A 94 -2.50 8.16 -13.20
N MET A 95 -2.53 8.39 -11.88
CA MET A 95 -1.32 8.34 -11.04
C MET A 95 -0.81 6.91 -10.86
N TYR A 96 -1.73 5.95 -10.76
CA TYR A 96 -1.42 4.54 -10.68
C TYR A 96 -0.79 4.04 -11.99
N GLU A 97 -1.37 4.40 -13.14
CA GLU A 97 -0.77 4.06 -14.44
C GLU A 97 0.64 4.63 -14.58
N PHE A 98 0.82 5.90 -14.20
CA PHE A 98 2.14 6.54 -14.18
C PHE A 98 3.13 5.83 -13.26
N ALA A 99 2.76 5.55 -12.01
CA ALA A 99 3.62 4.84 -11.06
C ALA A 99 3.96 3.43 -11.55
N SER A 100 2.96 2.70 -12.05
CA SER A 100 3.11 1.34 -12.57
C SER A 100 4.02 1.27 -13.80
N SER A 101 4.03 2.29 -14.65
CA SER A 101 4.91 2.29 -15.83
C SER A 101 6.37 2.56 -15.49
N HIS A 102 6.65 3.25 -14.38
CA HIS A 102 8.00 3.62 -13.96
C HIS A 102 8.59 2.66 -12.92
N CYS A 103 7.77 1.86 -12.24
CA CYS A 103 8.21 0.88 -11.25
C CYS A 103 7.97 -0.55 -11.73
N THR A 104 8.74 -0.99 -12.73
CA THR A 104 8.68 -2.36 -13.26
C THR A 104 9.65 -3.33 -12.57
N ASP A 105 10.64 -2.80 -11.84
CA ASP A 105 11.75 -3.56 -11.26
C ASP A 105 11.59 -3.91 -9.78
N PHE A 106 10.36 -3.90 -9.23
CA PHE A 106 10.18 -4.44 -7.89
C PHE A 106 10.51 -5.94 -7.90
N LYS A 107 11.67 -6.28 -7.33
CA LYS A 107 12.18 -7.63 -7.12
C LYS A 107 11.05 -8.57 -6.67
N ASP A 108 11.08 -9.81 -7.13
CA ASP A 108 10.20 -10.84 -6.57
C ASP A 108 10.52 -11.01 -5.09
N ILE A 109 9.53 -10.72 -4.25
CA ILE A 109 9.63 -10.73 -2.80
C ILE A 109 9.08 -12.01 -2.18
N ARG A 110 8.78 -13.05 -2.98
CA ARG A 110 8.32 -14.35 -2.46
C ARG A 110 9.34 -15.03 -1.54
N ASP A 111 10.62 -14.74 -1.71
CA ASP A 111 11.68 -15.28 -0.87
C ASP A 111 12.02 -14.36 0.32
N ASP A 112 11.43 -13.17 0.39
CA ASP A 112 11.66 -12.22 1.49
C ASP A 112 10.73 -12.59 2.66
N GLU A 113 11.32 -12.84 3.84
CA GLU A 113 10.57 -13.13 5.05
C GLU A 113 9.98 -11.85 5.66
N ASP A 114 8.74 -11.94 6.14
CA ASP A 114 8.14 -10.96 7.06
C ASP A 114 8.04 -9.51 6.55
N ILE A 115 7.53 -9.35 5.33
CA ILE A 115 7.44 -8.04 4.67
C ILE A 115 6.19 -7.28 5.10
N VAL A 116 6.39 -6.07 5.61
CA VAL A 116 5.35 -5.06 5.77
C VAL A 116 5.47 -4.06 4.62
N ILE A 117 4.49 -4.06 3.71
CA ILE A 117 4.39 -3.04 2.66
C ILE A 117 3.56 -1.87 3.20
N ASN A 118 4.24 -0.76 3.45
CA ASN A 118 3.72 0.51 3.97
C ASN A 118 4.57 1.69 3.45
N ARG A 119 4.26 2.91 3.92
CA ARG A 119 5.01 4.13 3.58
C ARG A 119 6.52 4.04 3.85
N GLU A 120 6.92 3.48 4.99
CA GLU A 120 8.35 3.33 5.33
C GLU A 120 9.06 2.41 4.35
N TRP A 121 8.41 1.30 3.95
CA TRP A 121 8.95 0.36 2.98
C TRP A 121 9.26 1.04 1.63
N ILE A 122 8.32 1.82 1.08
CA ILE A 122 8.53 2.47 -0.22
C ILE A 122 9.59 3.58 -0.15
N LEU A 123 9.65 4.34 0.94
CA LEU A 123 10.71 5.34 1.14
C LEU A 123 12.10 4.72 1.21
N ASN A 124 12.24 3.59 1.92
CA ASN A 124 13.49 2.85 1.97
C ASN A 124 13.89 2.33 0.57
N LYS A 125 12.93 1.83 -0.22
CA LYS A 125 13.18 1.36 -1.59
C LYS A 125 13.63 2.47 -2.53
N LEU A 126 13.01 3.65 -2.44
CA LEU A 126 13.42 4.82 -3.22
C LEU A 126 14.83 5.28 -2.82
N ALA A 127 15.14 5.29 -1.52
CA ALA A 127 16.48 5.64 -1.04
C ALA A 127 17.56 4.63 -1.47
N GLU A 128 17.25 3.33 -1.56
CA GLU A 128 18.18 2.33 -2.10
C GLU A 128 18.52 2.62 -3.58
N ALA A 129 17.52 2.97 -4.40
CA ALA A 129 17.70 3.24 -5.82
C ALA A 129 18.50 4.53 -6.12
N GLU A 130 18.46 5.54 -5.24
CA GLU A 130 19.27 6.76 -5.38
C GLU A 130 20.77 6.53 -5.07
N ASN A 131 21.10 5.45 -4.36
CA ASN A 131 22.46 5.14 -3.93
C ASN A 131 23.18 4.11 -4.84
N GLU A 132 22.51 3.64 -5.90
CA GLU A 132 23.08 2.78 -6.96
C GLU A 132 23.57 3.62 -8.15
#